data_AF-A0A662W7L8-F1
#
_entry.id   AF-A0A662W7L8-F1
#
_cell.length_a   1.000
_cell.length_b   1.000
_cell.length_c   1.000
_cell.angle_alpha   90.00
_cell.angle_beta   90.00
_cell.angle_gamma   90.00
#
_symmetry.space_group_name_H-M   'P 1'
#
loop_
_entity.id
_entity.type
_entity.pdbx_description
1 polymer ?
#
loop_
_entity_poly.entity_id
_entity_poly.type
_entity_poly.pdbx_seq_one_letter_code
_entity_poly.pdbx_strand_id
1 'polypeptide(L)'
;MIVPKPVVEEHVRRFLMEDLAIGDVTAVALPDIIARAKIVAKQRGIIAGVEVARIVFELLDVDVVESIADGSAVSAGQVVMAVEGKAKDILMAERTALNILARMSGIATVTRE
;
A
#
# COMPACT_ATOMS: atom_id res chain seq x y z
N MET A 1 -6.91 -9.39 -12.62
CA MET A 1 -5.66 -8.72 -13.03
C MET A 1 -5.24 -9.28 -14.38
N ILE A 2 -5.10 -8.46 -15.43
CA ILE A 2 -4.72 -8.93 -16.79
C ILE A 2 -3.21 -9.23 -16.87
N VAL A 3 -2.43 -8.70 -15.92
CA VAL A 3 -0.97 -8.90 -15.81
C VAL A 3 -0.67 -10.01 -14.79
N PRO A 4 0.26 -10.94 -15.04
CA PRO A 4 0.67 -11.95 -14.06
C PRO A 4 1.30 -11.34 -12.80
N LYS A 5 1.00 -11.90 -11.62
CA LYS A 5 1.56 -11.45 -10.32
C LYS A 5 3.10 -11.30 -10.33
N PRO A 6 3.90 -12.23 -10.91
CA PRO A 6 5.36 -12.10 -10.92
C PRO A 6 5.88 -10.84 -11.63
N VAL A 7 5.21 -10.42 -12.70
CA VAL A 7 5.59 -9.20 -13.44
C VAL A 7 5.32 -7.97 -12.58
N VAL A 8 4.16 -7.92 -11.93
CA VAL A 8 3.81 -6.83 -11.00
C VAL A 8 4.81 -6.77 -9.84
N GLU A 9 5.16 -7.92 -9.27
CA GLU A 9 6.10 -8.04 -8.17
C GLU A 9 7.51 -7.52 -8.53
N GLU A 10 8.00 -7.76 -9.76
CA GLU A 10 9.26 -7.19 -10.25
C GLU A 10 9.24 -5.66 -10.25
N HIS A 11 8.15 -5.05 -10.73
CA HIS A 11 7.98 -3.60 -10.69
C HIS A 11 7.90 -3.07 -9.26
N VAL A 12 7.15 -3.75 -8.38
CA VAL A 12 7.04 -3.35 -6.98
C VAL A 12 8.39 -3.40 -6.28
N ARG A 13 9.21 -4.44 -6.51
CA ARG A 13 10.59 -4.50 -5.98
C ARG A 13 11.42 -3.31 -6.44
N ARG A 14 11.31 -2.88 -7.70
CA ARG A 14 11.99 -1.67 -8.18
C ARG A 14 11.54 -0.42 -7.43
N PHE A 15 10.23 -0.23 -7.25
CA PHE A 15 9.71 0.93 -6.51
C PHE A 15 10.19 0.94 -5.06
N LEU A 16 10.18 -0.23 -4.39
CA LEU A 16 10.73 -0.38 -3.05
C LEU A 16 12.22 -0.05 -2.99
N MET A 17 13.02 -0.53 -3.96
CA MET A 17 14.44 -0.19 -4.02
C MET A 17 14.68 1.30 -4.23
N GLU A 18 13.86 1.98 -5.04
CA GLU A 18 13.94 3.42 -5.26
C GLU A 18 13.62 4.21 -3.97
N ASP A 19 12.54 3.85 -3.27
CA ASP A 19 12.13 4.51 -2.02
C ASP A 19 13.11 4.21 -0.86
N LEU A 20 13.70 3.00 -0.83
CA LEU A 20 14.60 2.54 0.23
C LEU A 20 16.09 2.71 -0.09
N ALA A 21 16.46 3.33 -1.22
CA ALA A 21 17.83 3.35 -1.77
C ALA A 21 18.93 3.90 -0.83
N ILE A 22 18.57 4.62 0.23
CA ILE A 22 19.51 5.22 1.20
C ILE A 22 19.52 4.42 2.53
N GLY A 23 18.70 3.36 2.62
CA GLY A 23 18.30 2.74 3.88
C GLY A 23 17.38 3.70 4.63
N ASP A 24 16.22 3.24 5.06
CA ASP A 24 15.39 4.03 5.97
C ASP A 24 16.09 4.07 7.34
N VAL A 25 17.04 5.02 7.49
CA VAL A 25 17.88 5.19 8.69
C VAL A 25 17.00 5.42 9.93
N THR A 26 15.78 5.94 9.72
CA THR A 26 14.75 6.12 10.74
C THR A 26 14.07 4.80 11.14
N ALA A 27 13.87 3.86 10.22
CA ALA A 27 13.28 2.55 10.55
C ALA A 27 14.20 1.68 11.43
N VAL A 28 15.53 1.84 11.31
CA VAL A 28 16.52 1.13 12.16
C VAL A 28 16.40 1.53 13.63
N ALA A 29 15.92 2.73 13.92
CA ALA A 29 15.73 3.24 15.27
C ALA A 29 14.42 2.78 15.93
N LEU A 30 13.53 2.11 15.20
CA LEU A 30 12.25 1.66 15.72
C LEU A 30 12.42 0.39 16.58
N PRO A 31 11.67 0.29 17.69
CA PRO A 31 11.65 -0.93 18.48
C PRO A 31 11.02 -2.09 17.67
N ASP A 32 11.50 -3.31 17.90
CA ASP A 32 10.99 -4.52 17.24
C ASP A 32 9.65 -4.95 17.86
N ILE A 33 8.59 -4.21 17.53
CA ILE A 33 7.22 -4.44 17.99
C ILE A 33 6.31 -4.82 16.83
N ILE A 34 5.32 -5.66 17.13
CA ILE A 34 4.20 -5.91 16.23
C ILE A 34 3.21 -4.75 16.35
N ALA A 35 2.77 -4.23 15.22
CA ALA A 35 1.83 -3.13 15.13
C ALA A 35 0.71 -3.46 14.12
N ARG A 36 -0.39 -2.71 14.25
CA ARG A 36 -1.50 -2.72 13.29
C ARG A 36 -1.66 -1.32 12.72
N ALA A 37 -1.86 -1.22 11.41
CA ALA A 37 -2.08 0.04 10.73
C ALA A 37 -3.30 -0.04 9.82
N LYS A 38 -3.89 1.12 9.53
CA LYS A 38 -5.04 1.27 8.64
C LYS A 38 -4.75 2.35 7.62
N ILE A 39 -4.96 2.04 6.34
CA ILE A 39 -5.00 3.02 5.26
C ILE A 39 -6.42 3.57 5.20
N VAL A 40 -6.56 4.89 5.34
CA VAL A 40 -7.85 5.58 5.41
C VAL A 40 -7.97 6.56 4.25
N ALA A 41 -9.08 6.50 3.53
CA ALA A 41 -9.40 7.46 2.49
C ALA A 41 -9.68 8.84 3.11
N LYS A 42 -8.95 9.89 2.68
CA LYS A 42 -9.16 11.26 3.18
C LYS A 42 -10.22 12.05 2.41
N GLN A 43 -10.68 11.51 1.29
CA GLN A 43 -11.68 12.12 0.41
C GLN A 43 -12.50 11.04 -0.27
N ARG A 44 -13.64 11.43 -0.86
CA ARG A 44 -14.43 10.53 -1.69
C ARG A 44 -13.69 10.17 -2.98
N GLY A 45 -13.90 8.97 -3.50
CA GLY A 45 -13.31 8.54 -4.76
C GLY A 45 -13.56 7.08 -5.07
N ILE A 46 -12.89 6.58 -6.11
CA ILE A 46 -12.87 5.18 -6.51
C ILE A 46 -11.49 4.60 -6.17
N ILE A 47 -11.48 3.53 -5.39
CA ILE A 47 -10.23 2.85 -5.04
C ILE A 47 -9.75 1.98 -6.20
N ALA A 48 -8.45 2.08 -6.46
CA ALA A 48 -7.75 1.21 -7.40
C ALA A 48 -6.30 0.97 -6.92
N GLY A 49 -5.75 -0.20 -7.22
CA GLY A 49 -4.39 -0.58 -6.87
C GLY A 49 -4.25 -1.35 -5.55
N VAL A 50 -5.35 -1.85 -4.98
CA VAL A 50 -5.34 -2.63 -3.73
C VAL A 50 -4.47 -3.87 -3.84
N GLU A 51 -4.57 -4.62 -4.93
CA GLU A 51 -3.76 -5.82 -5.14
C GLU A 51 -2.26 -5.51 -5.27
N VAL A 52 -1.93 -4.36 -5.86
CA VAL A 52 -0.52 -3.93 -5.97
C VAL A 52 0.01 -3.49 -4.61
N ALA A 53 -0.77 -2.74 -3.84
CA ALA A 53 -0.42 -2.36 -2.47
C ALA A 53 -0.27 -3.59 -1.55
N ARG A 54 -1.11 -4.61 -1.72
CA ARG A 54 -0.97 -5.90 -1.03
C ARG A 54 0.40 -6.54 -1.31
N ILE A 55 0.84 -6.55 -2.57
CA ILE A 55 2.17 -7.08 -2.93
C ILE A 55 3.30 -6.28 -2.25
N VAL A 56 3.16 -4.96 -2.10
CA VAL A 56 4.16 -4.13 -1.39
C VAL A 56 4.32 -4.61 0.06
N PHE A 57 3.22 -4.80 0.78
CA PHE A 57 3.24 -5.27 2.17
C PHE A 57 3.74 -6.72 2.29
N GLU A 58 3.26 -7.62 1.43
CA GLU A 58 3.68 -9.03 1.42
C GLU A 58 5.19 -9.20 1.18
N LEU A 59 5.81 -8.34 0.36
CA LEU A 59 7.25 -8.36 0.10
C LEU A 59 8.12 -7.95 1.30
N LEU A 60 7.50 -7.34 2.32
CA LEU A 60 8.16 -6.89 3.54
C LEU A 60 7.65 -7.66 4.78
N ASP A 61 7.10 -8.86 4.59
CA ASP A 61 6.58 -9.71 5.68
C ASP A 61 5.49 -9.01 6.53
N VAL A 62 4.65 -8.18 5.90
CA VAL A 62 3.49 -7.53 6.51
C VAL A 62 2.20 -8.15 5.98
N ASP A 63 1.36 -8.63 6.89
CA ASP A 63 0.08 -9.24 6.58
C ASP A 63 -0.99 -8.20 6.27
N VAL A 64 -1.73 -8.37 5.18
CA VAL A 64 -2.94 -7.60 4.88
C VAL A 64 -4.15 -8.33 5.47
N VAL A 65 -4.67 -7.82 6.59
CA VAL A 65 -5.77 -8.45 7.34
C VAL A 65 -7.14 -8.14 6.76
N GLU A 66 -7.32 -6.93 6.21
CA GLU A 66 -8.57 -6.50 5.57
C GLU A 66 -8.26 -5.58 4.39
N SER A 67 -9.05 -5.66 3.32
CA SER A 67 -8.98 -4.72 2.21
C SER A 67 -10.30 -4.65 1.47
N ILE A 68 -10.66 -3.48 0.96
CA ILE A 68 -11.79 -3.34 0.02
C ILE A 68 -11.35 -3.74 -1.40
N ALA A 69 -12.31 -4.03 -2.27
CA ALA A 69 -12.00 -4.37 -3.66
C ALA A 69 -11.69 -3.14 -4.53
N ASP A 70 -10.82 -3.29 -5.52
CA ASP A 70 -10.66 -2.30 -6.59
C ASP A 70 -11.99 -2.02 -7.30
N GLY A 71 -12.23 -0.76 -7.66
CA GLY A 71 -13.49 -0.27 -8.22
C GLY A 71 -14.53 0.14 -7.18
N SER A 72 -14.29 -0.11 -5.89
CA SER A 72 -15.17 0.32 -4.80
C SER A 72 -15.17 1.84 -4.66
N ALA A 73 -16.36 2.41 -4.48
CA ALA A 73 -16.50 3.80 -4.07
C ALA A 73 -16.23 3.93 -2.56
N VAL A 74 -15.51 4.98 -2.18
CA VAL A 74 -15.19 5.28 -0.78
C VAL A 74 -15.58 6.69 -0.40
N SER A 75 -15.85 6.90 0.89
CA SER A 75 -16.03 8.22 1.51
C SER A 75 -14.84 8.59 2.39
N ALA A 76 -14.70 9.88 2.72
CA ALA A 76 -13.69 10.34 3.68
C ALA A 76 -13.87 9.61 5.03
N GLY A 77 -12.77 9.15 5.62
CA GLY A 77 -12.75 8.39 6.87
C GLY A 77 -12.93 6.88 6.70
N GLN A 78 -13.22 6.38 5.49
CA GLN A 78 -13.38 4.95 5.25
C GLN A 78 -12.04 4.23 5.21
N VAL A 79 -11.96 3.08 5.88
CA VAL A 79 -10.79 2.19 5.85
C VAL A 79 -10.75 1.47 4.50
N VAL A 80 -9.63 1.59 3.80
CA VAL A 80 -9.36 0.94 2.51
C VAL A 80 -8.64 -0.38 2.70
N MET A 81 -7.69 -0.42 3.61
CA MET A 81 -6.86 -1.59 3.92
C MET A 81 -6.42 -1.53 5.38
N ALA A 82 -6.32 -2.69 6.03
CA ALA A 82 -5.70 -2.86 7.33
C ALA A 82 -4.58 -3.89 7.24
N VAL A 83 -3.49 -3.63 7.96
CA VAL A 83 -2.26 -4.45 7.93
C VAL A 83 -1.74 -4.72 9.33
N GLU A 84 -1.01 -5.81 9.48
CA GLU A 84 -0.38 -6.25 10.74
C GLU A 84 1.01 -6.83 10.46
N GLY A 85 1.98 -6.51 11.31
CA GLY A 85 3.37 -6.92 11.11
C GLY A 85 4.32 -6.11 11.99
N LYS A 86 5.63 -6.19 11.73
CA LYS A 86 6.59 -5.38 12.47
C LYS A 86 6.40 -3.90 12.10
N ALA A 87 6.41 -3.02 13.10
CA ALA A 87 6.18 -1.59 12.90
C ALA A 87 7.14 -0.98 11.86
N LYS A 88 8.41 -1.38 11.89
CA LYS A 88 9.42 -0.95 10.91
C LYS A 88 9.07 -1.36 9.47
N ASP A 89 8.56 -2.58 9.28
CA ASP A 89 8.27 -3.14 7.96
C ASP A 89 6.99 -2.50 7.38
N ILE A 90 6.00 -2.23 8.24
CA ILE A 90 4.81 -1.45 7.89
C ILE A 90 5.20 -0.04 7.39
N LEU A 91 6.12 0.63 8.09
CA LEU A 91 6.54 1.98 7.74
C LEU A 91 7.43 2.02 6.49
N MET A 92 8.29 1.03 6.28
CA MET A 92 9.04 0.88 5.04
C MET A 92 8.13 0.67 3.82
N ALA A 93 7.02 -0.06 4.00
CA ALA A 93 6.03 -0.28 2.94
C ALA A 93 5.15 0.95 2.65
N GLU A 94 4.96 1.83 3.64
CA GLU A 94 3.92 2.86 3.66
C GLU A 94 3.98 3.75 2.42
N ARG A 95 5.12 4.39 2.15
CA ARG A 95 5.23 5.39 1.08
C ARG A 95 4.95 4.79 -0.29
N THR A 96 5.57 3.65 -0.58
CA THR A 96 5.39 2.96 -1.86
C THR A 96 3.93 2.51 -2.02
N ALA A 97 3.32 1.90 -1.00
CA ALA A 97 1.93 1.46 -1.03
C ALA A 97 0.95 2.63 -1.22
N LEU A 98 1.12 3.72 -0.45
CA LEU A 98 0.27 4.91 -0.53
C LEU A 98 0.41 5.63 -1.88
N ASN A 99 1.62 5.74 -2.43
CA ASN A 99 1.85 6.35 -3.75
C ASN A 99 1.11 5.59 -4.86
N ILE A 100 1.17 4.25 -4.82
CA ILE A 100 0.47 3.39 -5.78
C ILE A 100 -1.05 3.57 -5.64
N LEU A 101 -1.59 3.42 -4.43
CA LEU A 101 -3.03 3.57 -4.17
C LEU A 101 -3.53 4.95 -4.55
N ALA A 102 -2.85 6.02 -4.13
CA ALA A 102 -3.28 7.38 -4.40
C ALA A 102 -3.28 7.69 -5.90
N ARG A 103 -2.23 7.30 -6.62
CA ARG A 103 -2.12 7.55 -8.07
C ARG A 103 -3.17 6.78 -8.85
N MET A 104 -3.31 5.48 -8.60
CA MET A 104 -4.28 4.64 -9.31
C MET A 104 -5.72 5.04 -8.97
N SER A 105 -6.02 5.29 -7.69
CA SER A 105 -7.35 5.74 -7.25
C SER A 105 -7.69 7.11 -7.80
N GLY A 106 -6.71 8.03 -7.92
CA GLY A 106 -6.90 9.33 -8.56
C GLY A 106 -7.32 9.20 -10.03
N ILE A 107 -6.62 8.35 -10.80
CA ILE A 107 -6.98 8.06 -12.19
C ILE A 107 -8.37 7.43 -12.26
N ALA A 108 -8.67 6.42 -11.43
CA ALA A 108 -9.96 5.73 -11.42
C ALA A 108 -11.12 6.66 -11.05
N THR A 109 -10.89 7.59 -10.13
CA THR A 109 -11.88 8.58 -9.71
C THR A 109 -12.20 9.52 -10.86
N VAL A 110 -11.20 10.16 -11.45
CA VAL A 110 -11.38 11.09 -12.59
C VAL A 110 -11.99 10.39 -13.80
N THR A 111 -11.67 9.11 -14.05
CA THR A 111 -12.21 8.35 -15.18
C THR A 111 -13.71 8.05 -15.03
N ARG A 112 -14.24 8.04 -13.81
CA ARG A 112 -15.65 7.74 -13.53
C ARG A 112 -16.54 8.99 -13.45
N GLU A 113 -15.94 10.17 -13.48
CA GLU A 113 -16.61 11.47 -13.60
C GLU A 113 -17.01 11.75 -15.05
#